data_AF-A0A3N2GXJ0-F1
#
_entry.id   AF-A0A3N2GXJ0-F1
#
_cell.length_a   1.000
_cell.length_b   1.000
_cell.length_c   1.000
_cell.angle_alpha   90.00
_cell.angle_beta   90.00
_cell.angle_gamma   90.00
#
_symmetry.space_group_name_H-M   'P 1'
#
loop_
_entity.id
_entity.type
_entity.pdbx_description
1 polymer ?
#
loop_
_entity_poly.entity_id
_entity_poly.type
_entity_poly.pdbx_seq_one_letter_code
_entity_poly.pdbx_strand_id
1 'polypeptide(L)'
;MTSDPVRNLAADLDALIALLERVDEQHWAGWFRAARAEIMNRDAHGLTRILRAYGGMGSFNDLLIHPQNGHTVRSAEAGQASEQLDALRVRIRDAAELLRKQSQ
;
A
#
# COMPACT_ATOMS: atom_id res chain seq x y z
N MET A 1 2.60 -13.44 -22.74
CA MET A 1 1.82 -12.27 -22.29
C MET A 1 2.68 -11.57 -21.26
N THR A 2 3.32 -10.46 -21.61
CA THR A 2 4.14 -9.69 -20.67
C THR A 2 3.20 -8.98 -19.70
N SER A 3 3.29 -9.33 -18.42
CA SER A 3 2.57 -8.65 -17.34
C SER A 3 3.02 -7.18 -17.31
N ASP A 4 2.08 -6.23 -17.40
CA ASP A 4 2.37 -4.80 -17.30
C ASP A 4 2.70 -4.48 -15.82
N PRO A 5 3.97 -4.16 -15.48
CA PRO A 5 4.37 -4.00 -14.08
C PRO A 5 3.65 -2.83 -13.40
N VAL A 6 3.29 -1.79 -14.16
CA VAL A 6 2.53 -0.63 -13.65
C VAL A 6 1.12 -1.05 -13.29
N ARG A 7 0.45 -1.85 -14.13
CA ARG A 7 -0.89 -2.39 -13.82
C ARG A 7 -0.87 -3.36 -12.65
N ASN A 8 0.18 -4.18 -12.53
CA ASN A 8 0.33 -5.08 -11.39
C ASN A 8 0.48 -4.30 -10.08
N LEU A 9 1.33 -3.27 -10.07
CA LEU A 9 1.46 -2.37 -8.91
C LEU A 9 0.14 -1.67 -8.59
N ALA A 10 -0.59 -1.18 -9.60
CA ALA A 10 -1.90 -0.57 -9.40
C ALA A 10 -2.92 -1.55 -8.78
N ALA A 11 -2.90 -2.82 -9.20
CA ALA A 11 -3.77 -3.85 -8.63
C ALA A 11 -3.42 -4.18 -7.17
N ASP A 12 -2.13 -4.24 -6.83
CA ASP A 12 -1.70 -4.40 -5.43
C ASP A 12 -2.09 -3.18 -4.58
N LEU A 13 -2.01 -1.96 -5.12
CA LEU A 13 -2.51 -0.76 -4.45
C LEU A 13 -4.02 -0.80 -4.23
N ASP A 14 -4.79 -1.27 -5.22
CA ASP A 14 -6.24 -1.44 -5.08
C ASP A 14 -6.59 -2.44 -3.98
N ALA A 15 -5.87 -3.56 -3.91
CA ALA A 15 -6.04 -4.55 -2.84
C ALA A 15 -5.68 -3.99 -1.46
N LEU A 16 -4.62 -3.15 -1.37
CA LEU A 16 -4.25 -2.47 -0.14
C LEU A 16 -5.30 -1.45 0.29
N ILE A 17 -5.76 -0.60 -0.62
CA ILE A 17 -6.77 0.42 -0.33
C ILE A 17 -8.05 -0.26 0.20
N ALA A 18 -8.51 -1.33 -0.45
CA ALA A 18 -9.67 -2.08 0.00
C ALA A 18 -9.48 -2.71 1.39
N LEU A 19 -8.28 -3.22 1.70
CA LEU A 19 -7.95 -3.72 3.03
C LEU A 19 -8.05 -2.62 4.09
N LEU A 20 -7.46 -1.45 3.82
CA LEU A 20 -7.42 -0.32 4.74
C LEU A 20 -8.82 0.27 4.97
N GLU A 21 -9.61 0.46 3.90
CA GLU A 21 -10.99 0.94 3.98
C GLU A 21 -11.88 -0.02 4.79
N ARG A 22 -11.69 -1.33 4.61
CA ARG A 22 -12.45 -2.35 5.38
C ARG A 22 -12.22 -2.24 6.88
N VAL A 23 -11.03 -1.82 7.31
CA VAL A 23 -10.68 -1.68 8.73
C VAL A 23 -10.78 -0.24 9.23
N ASP A 24 -11.38 0.65 8.43
CA ASP A 24 -11.54 2.08 8.69
C ASP A 24 -10.22 2.87 8.84
N GLU A 25 -9.15 2.40 8.21
CA GLU A 25 -7.85 3.09 8.15
C GLU A 25 -7.83 4.10 7.00
N GLN A 26 -8.42 5.28 7.24
CA GLN A 26 -8.63 6.29 6.20
C GLN A 26 -7.38 7.07 5.80
N HIS A 27 -6.42 7.24 6.72
CA HIS A 27 -5.22 8.03 6.47
C HIS A 27 -4.36 7.36 5.39
N TRP A 28 -4.01 6.10 5.59
CA TRP A 28 -3.22 5.36 4.61
C TRP A 28 -4.01 5.02 3.36
N ALA A 29 -5.32 4.74 3.46
CA ALA A 29 -6.16 4.54 2.28
C ALA A 29 -6.13 5.77 1.35
N GLY A 30 -6.25 6.98 1.92
CA GLY A 30 -6.14 8.23 1.16
C GLY A 30 -4.76 8.42 0.51
N TRP A 31 -3.68 8.12 1.26
CA TRP A 31 -2.31 8.22 0.76
C TRP A 31 -2.07 7.33 -0.46
N PHE A 32 -2.46 6.05 -0.38
CA PHE A 32 -2.25 5.09 -1.47
C PHE A 32 -3.22 5.31 -2.64
N ARG A 33 -4.42 5.85 -2.40
CA ARG A 33 -5.32 6.26 -3.49
C ARG A 33 -4.71 7.36 -4.35
N ALA A 34 -4.07 8.35 -3.73
CA ALA A 34 -3.33 9.39 -4.46
C ALA A 34 -2.17 8.79 -5.26
N ALA A 35 -1.37 7.91 -4.64
CA ALA A 35 -0.24 7.24 -5.31
C ALA A 35 -0.69 6.43 -6.53
N ARG A 36 -1.78 5.67 -6.39
CA ARG A 36 -2.37 4.86 -7.46
C ARG A 36 -2.83 5.73 -8.65
N ALA A 37 -3.48 6.86 -8.37
CA ALA A 37 -3.88 7.80 -9.41
C ALA A 37 -2.67 8.41 -10.15
N GLU A 38 -1.64 8.84 -9.41
CA GLU A 38 -0.39 9.37 -9.96
C GLU A 38 0.30 8.34 -10.89
N ILE A 39 0.44 7.08 -10.44
CA ILE A 39 1.05 6.00 -11.25
C ILE A 39 0.27 5.73 -12.54
N MET A 40 -1.06 5.64 -12.46
CA MET A 40 -1.89 5.37 -13.64
C MET A 40 -1.83 6.51 -14.67
N ASN A 41 -1.56 7.74 -14.22
CA ASN A 41 -1.33 8.90 -15.07
C ASN A 41 0.13 9.03 -15.56
N ARG A 42 0.98 8.03 -15.31
CA ARG A 42 2.42 8.03 -15.60
C ARG A 42 3.18 9.18 -14.92
N ASP A 43 2.70 9.63 -13.77
CA ASP A 43 3.38 10.61 -12.95
C ASP A 43 4.44 9.93 -12.08
N ALA A 44 5.71 10.30 -12.29
CA ALA A 44 6.86 9.79 -11.55
C ALA A 44 6.78 10.11 -10.03
N HIS A 45 5.97 11.10 -9.63
CA HIS A 45 5.69 11.39 -8.23
C HIS A 45 4.99 10.22 -7.52
N GLY A 46 4.20 9.41 -8.21
CA GLY A 46 3.49 8.28 -7.62
C GLY A 46 4.42 7.23 -7.00
N LEU A 47 5.50 6.87 -7.70
CA LEU A 47 6.53 5.95 -7.15
C LEU A 47 7.24 6.56 -5.94
N THR A 48 7.51 7.88 -5.99
CA THR A 48 8.13 8.58 -4.85
C THR A 48 7.22 8.61 -3.64
N ARG A 49 5.91 8.84 -3.83
CA ARG A 49 4.90 8.84 -2.76
C ARG A 49 4.80 7.47 -2.09
N ILE A 50 4.79 6.39 -2.85
CA ILE A 50 4.80 5.02 -2.29
C ILE A 50 6.02 4.83 -1.41
N LEU A 51 7.22 5.07 -1.93
CA LEU A 51 8.45 4.75 -1.22
C LEU A 51 8.66 5.62 0.02
N ARG A 52 8.12 6.85 0.04
CA ARG A 52 8.08 7.70 1.24
C ARG A 52 7.21 7.13 2.36
N ALA A 53 6.22 6.30 2.06
CA ALA A 53 5.39 5.66 3.08
C ALA A 53 6.20 4.68 3.95
N TYR A 54 7.32 4.13 3.47
CA TYR A 54 8.09 3.09 4.16
C TYR A 54 9.21 3.63 5.06
N GLY A 55 9.36 4.95 5.23
CA GLY A 55 10.46 5.54 5.99
C GLY A 55 10.00 6.49 7.11
N GLY A 56 10.76 6.54 8.21
CA GLY A 56 10.52 7.44 9.34
C GLY A 56 9.70 6.84 10.47
N MET A 57 9.52 7.61 11.55
CA MET A 57 8.67 7.25 12.70
C MET A 57 7.20 7.51 12.36
N GLY A 58 6.31 6.54 12.62
CA GLY A 58 4.91 6.63 12.23
C GLY A 58 4.70 6.34 10.74
N SER A 59 5.63 5.61 10.14
CA SER A 59 5.57 5.18 8.75
C SER A 59 4.47 4.15 8.55
N PHE A 60 4.18 3.84 7.29
CA PHE A 60 3.25 2.78 6.94
C PHE A 60 3.72 1.42 7.45
N ASN A 61 5.01 1.21 7.74
CA ASN A 61 5.50 -0.04 8.35
C ASN A 61 5.05 -0.18 9.81
N ASP A 62 4.78 0.94 10.49
CA ASP A 62 4.38 0.96 11.90
C ASP A 62 2.88 0.72 12.09
N LEU A 63 2.10 0.71 11.00
CA LEU A 63 0.66 0.46 11.05
C LEU A 63 0.38 -0.97 11.55
N LEU A 64 -0.33 -1.07 12.66
CA LEU A 64 -0.81 -2.35 13.20
C LEU A 64 -2.35 -2.37 13.17
N ILE A 65 -2.91 -3.24 12.33
CA ILE A 65 -4.36 -3.46 12.24
C ILE A 65 -4.83 -4.23 13.47
N HIS A 66 -5.49 -3.51 14.39
CA HIS A 66 -5.99 -4.07 15.63
C HIS A 66 -7.11 -3.19 16.21
N PRO A 67 -8.16 -3.76 16.84
CA PRO A 67 -9.27 -2.98 17.39
C PRO A 67 -8.84 -2.00 18.48
N GLN A 68 -7.81 -2.33 19.27
CA GLN A 68 -7.28 -1.41 20.29
C GLN A 68 -6.67 -0.13 19.70
N ASN A 69 -6.32 -0.15 18.40
CA ASN A 69 -5.79 0.99 17.68
C ASN A 69 -6.90 1.78 16.95
N GLY A 70 -8.18 1.49 17.21
CA GLY A 70 -9.33 2.16 16.60
C GLY A 70 -9.81 1.54 15.28
N HIS A 71 -9.23 0.44 14.83
CA HIS A 71 -9.62 -0.22 13.59
C HIS A 71 -10.92 -1.03 13.72
N THR A 72 -11.75 -0.98 12.68
CA THR A 72 -12.98 -1.78 12.58
C THR A 72 -12.64 -3.22 12.16
N VAL A 73 -12.09 -4.01 13.09
CA VAL A 73 -11.73 -5.41 12.87
C VAL A 73 -11.92 -6.21 14.16
N ARG A 74 -12.44 -7.43 14.06
CA ARG A 74 -12.53 -8.31 15.25
C ARG A 74 -11.13 -8.82 15.61
N SER A 75 -10.85 -9.01 16.89
CA SER A 75 -9.53 -9.52 17.33
C SER A 75 -9.15 -10.85 16.67
N ALA A 76 -10.13 -11.72 16.38
CA ALA A 76 -9.92 -12.98 15.67
C ALA A 76 -9.53 -12.80 14.18
N GLU A 77 -9.88 -11.67 13.57
CA GLU A 77 -9.60 -11.34 12.16
C GLU A 77 -8.36 -10.44 12.02
N ALA A 78 -7.91 -9.81 13.11
CA ALA A 78 -6.76 -8.91 13.14
C ALA A 78 -5.47 -9.61 12.67
N GLY A 79 -5.28 -10.89 13.00
CA GLY A 79 -4.15 -11.68 12.54
C GLY A 79 -4.12 -11.82 11.01
N GLN A 80 -5.24 -12.24 10.42
CA GLN A 80 -5.36 -12.38 8.96
C GLN A 80 -5.20 -11.03 8.24
N ALA A 81 -5.76 -9.96 8.78
CA ALA A 81 -5.62 -8.62 8.20
C ALA A 81 -4.16 -8.13 8.26
N SER A 82 -3.44 -8.45 9.34
CA SER A 82 -2.02 -8.11 9.49
C SER A 82 -1.14 -8.90 8.50
N GLU A 83 -1.37 -10.21 8.35
CA GLU A 83 -0.67 -11.03 7.36
C GLU A 83 -0.90 -10.52 5.92
N GLN A 84 -2.15 -10.15 5.60
CA GLN A 84 -2.48 -9.57 4.29
C GLN A 84 -1.78 -8.23 4.07
N LEU A 85 -1.73 -7.38 5.10
CA LEU A 85 -1.04 -6.09 5.07
C LEU A 85 0.46 -6.26 4.82
N ASP A 86 1.11 -7.19 5.51
CA ASP A 86 2.54 -7.46 5.37
C ASP A 86 2.89 -8.01 3.99
N ALA A 87 2.07 -8.92 3.46
CA ALA A 87 2.24 -9.41 2.10
C ALA A 87 2.15 -8.27 1.07
N LEU A 88 1.16 -7.38 1.20
CA LEU A 88 0.98 -6.23 0.30
C LEU A 88 2.12 -5.22 0.42
N ARG A 89 2.59 -4.92 1.64
CA ARG A 89 3.75 -4.05 1.89
C ARG A 89 4.97 -4.47 1.10
N VAL A 90 5.33 -5.76 1.18
CA VAL A 90 6.50 -6.29 0.48
C VAL A 90 6.32 -6.18 -1.04
N ARG A 91 5.18 -6.66 -1.57
CA ARG A 91 4.94 -6.62 -3.02
C ARG A 91 4.96 -5.20 -3.58
N ILE A 92 4.29 -4.26 -2.91
CA ILE A 92 4.20 -2.87 -3.35
C ILE A 92 5.57 -2.18 -3.31
N ARG A 93 6.33 -2.36 -2.21
CA ARG A 93 7.67 -1.78 -2.11
C ARG A 93 8.58 -2.30 -3.21
N ASP A 94 8.67 -3.62 -3.36
CA ASP A 94 9.59 -4.24 -4.29
C ASP A 94 9.24 -3.86 -5.74
N ALA A 95 7.95 -3.86 -6.09
CA ALA A 95 7.48 -3.40 -7.41
C ALA A 95 7.77 -1.91 -7.66
N ALA A 96 7.55 -1.04 -6.67
CA ALA A 96 7.83 0.38 -6.79
C ALA A 96 9.35 0.67 -6.94
N GLU A 97 10.20 -0.05 -6.21
CA GLU A 97 11.65 0.05 -6.35
C GLU A 97 12.15 -0.40 -7.72
N LEU A 98 11.64 -1.53 -8.23
CA LEU A 98 11.98 -2.04 -9.55
C LEU A 98 11.59 -1.05 -10.66
N LEU A 99 10.35 -0.55 -10.62
CA LEU A 99 9.88 0.46 -11.57
C LEU A 99 10.69 1.76 -11.51
N ARG A 100 11.07 2.20 -10.30
CA ARG A 100 11.90 3.40 -10.15
C ARG A 100 13.28 3.22 -10.78
N LYS A 101 13.92 2.05 -10.59
CA LYS A 101 15.22 1.72 -11.21
C LYS A 101 15.15 1.65 -12.73
N GLN A 102 14.02 1.20 -13.30
CA GLN A 102 13.81 1.13 -14.75
C GLN A 102 13.50 2.49 -15.40
N SER A 103 13.15 3.49 -14.60
CA SER A 103 12.80 4.84 -15.06
C SER A 103 13.97 5.83 -14.96
N GLN A 104 15.15 5.37 -14.54
CA GLN A 104 16.41 6.11 -14.46
C GLN A 104 17.33 5.71 -15.61
#